data_AF-A0A1B1LW15-F1
#
_entry.id   AF-A0A1B1LW15-F1
#
_cell.length_a   1.000
_cell.length_b   1.000
_cell.length_c   1.000
_cell.angle_alpha   90.00
_cell.angle_beta   90.00
_cell.angle_gamma   90.00
#
_symmetry.space_group_name_H-M   'P 1'
#
loop_
_entity.id
_entity.type
_entity.pdbx_description
1 polymer ?
#
loop_
_entity_poly.entity_id
_entity_poly.type
_entity_poly.pdbx_seq_one_letter_code
_entity_poly.pdbx_strand_id
1 'polypeptide(L)'
;SHGDLSARAYDNRIHSAEMSELLYNFNDMAQKLEVSVKNAQVWNAAIAHELRTPITILQGRLQGIIDGVFKPDEVLFKSLLNQVEGLSHLVEDLRTLSLVENQQLRLNYELFDLKAVVEKVLKAFEDRLDQAKLVPE
;
A
#
# COMPACT_ATOMS: atom_id res chain seq x y z
N SER A 1 13.50 -24.71 6.07
CA SER A 1 14.14 -24.28 7.33
C SER A 1 14.09 -22.77 7.38
N HIS A 2 13.65 -22.17 8.49
CA HIS A 2 13.84 -20.73 8.69
C HIS A 2 15.30 -20.52 9.06
N GLY A 3 16.12 -20.12 8.08
CA GLY A 3 17.54 -19.83 8.31
C GLY A 3 17.70 -18.64 9.26
N ASP A 4 18.81 -18.61 10.00
CA ASP A 4 19.18 -17.45 10.80
C ASP A 4 19.69 -16.32 9.89
N LEU A 5 18.84 -15.32 9.65
CA LEU A 5 19.16 -14.15 8.82
C LEU A 5 20.04 -13.13 9.54
N SER A 6 20.22 -13.26 10.86
CA SER A 6 21.13 -12.43 11.65
C SER A 6 22.57 -12.96 11.62
N ALA A 7 22.77 -14.19 11.12
CA ALA A 7 24.09 -14.77 10.96
C ALA A 7 24.97 -13.91 10.03
N ARG A 8 26.23 -13.77 10.39
CA ARG A 8 27.25 -13.02 9.63
C ARG A 8 28.52 -13.85 9.55
N ALA A 9 29.22 -13.72 8.44
CA ALA A 9 30.51 -14.35 8.25
C ALA A 9 31.61 -13.42 8.80
N TYR A 10 32.34 -13.91 9.79
CA TYR A 10 33.49 -13.24 10.37
C TYR A 10 34.71 -14.14 10.26
N ASP A 11 35.82 -13.61 9.77
CA ASP A 11 37.12 -14.28 9.80
C ASP A 11 38.16 -13.32 10.42
N ASN A 12 38.77 -13.73 11.53
CA ASN A 12 39.84 -12.96 12.19
C ASN A 12 41.22 -13.16 11.52
N ARG A 13 41.28 -13.97 10.46
CA ARG A 13 42.49 -14.34 9.73
C ARG A 13 42.33 -14.06 8.24
N ILE A 14 41.80 -12.91 7.88
CA ILE A 14 41.76 -12.49 6.48
C ILE A 14 43.19 -12.13 6.03
N HIS A 15 43.74 -12.90 5.09
CA HIS A 15 45.09 -12.70 4.55
C HIS A 15 45.10 -12.17 3.11
N SER A 16 43.96 -12.17 2.40
CA SER A 16 43.84 -11.69 1.00
C SER A 16 42.63 -10.76 0.83
N ALA A 17 42.78 -9.80 -0.07
CA ALA A 17 41.78 -8.76 -0.34
C ALA A 17 40.48 -9.34 -0.94
N GLU A 18 40.60 -10.37 -1.78
CA GLU A 18 39.48 -11.04 -2.43
C GLU A 18 38.56 -11.73 -1.41
N MET A 19 39.13 -12.30 -0.35
CA MET A 19 38.35 -12.92 0.73
C MET A 19 37.63 -11.85 1.57
N SER A 20 38.27 -10.70 1.81
CA SER A 20 37.61 -9.55 2.46
C SER A 20 36.40 -9.08 1.68
N GLU A 21 36.55 -8.91 0.36
CA GLU A 21 35.50 -8.44 -0.52
C GLU A 21 34.32 -9.42 -0.56
N LEU A 22 34.60 -10.72 -0.63
CA LEU A 22 33.57 -11.75 -0.58
C LEU A 22 32.80 -11.72 0.76
N LEU A 23 33.50 -11.62 1.89
CA LEU A 23 32.88 -11.54 3.22
C LEU A 23 32.01 -10.27 3.35
N TYR A 24 32.48 -9.14 2.84
CA TYR A 24 31.72 -7.90 2.80
C TYR A 24 30.43 -8.06 1.98
N ASN A 25 30.54 -8.55 0.75
CA ASN A 25 29.40 -8.76 -0.14
C ASN A 25 28.39 -9.77 0.44
N PHE A 26 28.88 -10.84 1.08
CA PHE A 26 28.02 -11.81 1.76
C PHE A 26 27.24 -11.17 2.92
N ASN A 27 27.92 -10.40 3.78
CA ASN A 27 27.28 -9.74 4.90
C ASN A 27 26.30 -8.64 4.46
N ASP A 28 26.59 -7.91 3.38
CA ASP A 28 25.67 -6.96 2.76
C ASP A 28 24.42 -7.65 2.20
N MET A 29 24.57 -8.77 1.49
CA MET A 29 23.44 -9.58 1.04
C MET A 29 22.60 -10.11 2.21
N ALA A 30 23.24 -10.62 3.27
CA ALA A 30 22.55 -11.12 4.46
C ALA A 30 21.76 -10.01 5.16
N GLN A 31 22.35 -8.81 5.29
CA GLN A 31 21.66 -7.64 5.84
C GLN A 31 20.46 -7.21 4.98
N LYS A 32 20.62 -7.15 3.65
CA LYS A 32 19.51 -6.82 2.73
C LYS A 32 18.37 -7.83 2.85
N LEU A 33 18.68 -9.11 2.97
CA LEU A 33 17.69 -10.17 3.14
C LEU A 33 16.96 -10.07 4.49
N GLU A 34 17.68 -9.85 5.58
CA GLU A 34 17.10 -9.66 6.92
C GLU A 34 16.14 -8.48 6.95
N VAL A 35 16.55 -7.33 6.38
CA VAL A 35 15.71 -6.14 6.26
C VAL A 35 14.47 -6.42 5.42
N SER A 36 14.62 -7.09 4.27
CA SER A 36 13.49 -7.43 3.39
C SER A 36 12.45 -8.32 4.10
N VAL A 37 12.89 -9.36 4.83
CA VAL A 37 11.99 -10.24 5.57
C VAL A 37 11.28 -9.49 6.71
N LYS A 38 12.01 -8.63 7.44
CA LYS A 38 11.41 -7.81 8.50
C LYS A 38 10.38 -6.84 7.95
N ASN A 39 10.67 -6.18 6.83
CA ASN A 39 9.74 -5.28 6.16
C ASN A 39 8.48 -6.03 5.72
N ALA A 40 8.62 -7.20 5.09
CA ALA A 40 7.47 -8.02 4.69
C ALA A 40 6.55 -8.38 5.88
N GLN A 41 7.11 -8.69 7.05
CA GLN A 41 6.31 -8.95 8.25
C GLN A 41 5.53 -7.71 8.73
N VAL A 42 6.20 -6.55 8.78
CA VAL A 42 5.58 -5.28 9.20
C VAL A 42 4.48 -4.88 8.22
N TRP A 43 4.74 -4.94 6.92
CA TRP A 43 3.76 -4.60 5.88
C TRP A 43 2.56 -5.54 5.89
N ASN A 44 2.77 -6.85 6.03
CA ASN A 44 1.66 -7.79 6.12
C ASN A 44 0.72 -7.47 7.30
N ALA A 45 1.29 -7.09 8.45
CA ALA A 45 0.50 -6.68 9.61
C ALA A 45 -0.26 -5.36 9.35
N ALA A 46 0.39 -4.37 8.75
CA ALA A 46 -0.22 -3.09 8.41
C ALA A 46 -1.36 -3.27 7.38
N ILE A 47 -1.12 -4.03 6.31
CA ILE A 47 -2.13 -4.37 5.28
C ILE A 47 -3.35 -5.03 5.91
N ALA A 48 -3.12 -6.03 6.75
CA ALA A 48 -4.21 -6.73 7.42
C ALA A 48 -5.03 -5.78 8.32
N HIS A 49 -4.39 -4.82 8.97
CA HIS A 49 -5.06 -3.82 9.79
C HIS A 49 -5.90 -2.84 8.93
N GLU A 50 -5.30 -2.28 7.88
CA GLU A 50 -5.94 -1.31 6.99
C GLU A 50 -7.12 -1.92 6.22
N LEU A 51 -7.07 -3.21 5.86
CA LEU A 51 -8.19 -3.90 5.23
C LEU A 51 -9.29 -4.28 6.24
N ARG A 52 -8.92 -4.67 7.47
CA ARG A 52 -9.88 -5.16 8.47
C ARG A 52 -10.92 -4.11 8.81
N THR A 53 -10.52 -2.86 9.01
CA THR A 53 -11.42 -1.76 9.42
C THR A 53 -12.56 -1.52 8.43
N PRO A 54 -12.31 -1.19 7.14
CA PRO A 54 -13.36 -0.97 6.16
C PRO A 54 -14.21 -2.22 5.90
N ILE A 55 -13.63 -3.42 5.93
CA ILE A 55 -14.39 -4.67 5.80
C ILE A 55 -15.35 -4.85 6.98
N THR A 56 -14.88 -4.61 8.21
CA THR A 56 -15.70 -4.75 9.43
C THR A 56 -16.86 -3.75 9.42
N ILE A 57 -16.60 -2.51 8.99
CA ILE A 57 -17.64 -1.48 8.85
C ILE A 57 -18.66 -1.88 7.79
N LEU A 58 -18.21 -2.36 6.62
CA LEU A 58 -19.07 -2.82 5.53
C LEU A 58 -19.97 -3.97 6.00
N GLN A 59 -19.39 -4.99 6.63
CA GLN A 59 -20.11 -6.12 7.20
C GLN A 59 -21.12 -5.69 8.26
N GLY A 60 -20.74 -4.82 9.19
CA GLY A 60 -21.64 -4.34 10.25
C GLY A 60 -22.82 -3.56 9.69
N ARG A 61 -22.62 -2.73 8.65
CA ARG A 61 -23.71 -2.01 7.99
C ARG A 61 -24.64 -2.94 7.22
N LEU A 62 -24.10 -3.92 6.49
CA LEU A 62 -24.90 -4.93 5.80
C LEU A 62 -25.71 -5.78 6.79
N GLN A 63 -25.09 -6.20 7.89
CA GLN A 63 -25.78 -6.94 8.95
C GLN A 63 -26.90 -6.10 9.58
N GLY A 64 -26.66 -4.82 9.86
CA GLY A 64 -27.70 -3.95 10.40
C GLY A 64 -28.87 -3.70 9.43
N ILE A 65 -28.66 -3.80 8.10
CA ILE A 65 -29.77 -3.81 7.14
C ILE A 65 -30.57 -5.10 7.26
N ILE A 66 -29.90 -6.25 7.32
CA ILE A 66 -30.54 -7.57 7.46
C ILE A 66 -31.37 -7.65 8.75
N ASP A 67 -30.83 -7.12 9.84
CA ASP A 67 -31.47 -7.12 11.16
C ASP A 67 -32.56 -6.04 11.29
N GLY A 68 -32.75 -5.20 10.26
CA GLY A 68 -33.74 -4.11 10.26
C GLY A 68 -33.37 -2.91 11.13
N VAL A 69 -32.13 -2.85 11.65
CA VAL A 69 -31.60 -1.72 12.44
C VAL A 69 -31.33 -0.51 11.55
N PHE A 70 -30.87 -0.73 10.32
CA PHE A 70 -30.65 0.33 9.33
C PHE A 70 -31.72 0.29 8.23
N LYS A 71 -32.27 1.45 7.88
CA LYS A 71 -33.19 1.58 6.76
C LYS A 71 -32.41 1.49 5.44
N PRO A 72 -32.79 0.58 4.52
CA PRO A 72 -32.17 0.52 3.19
C PRO A 72 -32.67 1.70 2.36
N ASP A 73 -31.91 2.79 2.34
CA ASP A 73 -32.15 3.95 1.50
C ASP A 73 -30.96 4.22 0.56
N GLU A 74 -31.18 5.13 -0.39
CA GLU A 74 -30.18 5.48 -1.40
C GLU A 74 -28.89 6.03 -0.78
N VAL A 75 -28.99 6.76 0.33
CA VAL A 75 -27.84 7.34 1.04
C VAL A 75 -26.97 6.25 1.64
N LEU A 76 -27.58 5.26 2.29
CA LEU A 76 -26.87 4.12 2.87
C LEU A 76 -26.19 3.28 1.77
N PHE A 77 -26.89 3.00 0.67
CA PHE A 77 -26.31 2.24 -0.44
C PHE A 77 -25.15 2.98 -1.12
N LYS A 78 -25.27 4.30 -1.35
CA LYS A 78 -24.15 5.12 -1.83
C LYS A 78 -22.96 5.07 -0.87
N SER A 79 -23.21 5.15 0.43
CA SER A 79 -22.13 5.04 1.42
C SER A 79 -21.45 3.66 1.43
N LEU A 80 -22.20 2.56 1.24
CA LEU A 80 -21.64 1.22 1.11
C LEU A 80 -20.81 1.08 -0.17
N LEU A 81 -21.28 1.62 -1.29
CA LEU A 81 -20.55 1.63 -2.56
C LEU A 81 -19.22 2.39 -2.43
N ASN A 82 -19.25 3.59 -1.85
CA ASN A 82 -18.04 4.38 -1.59
C ASN A 82 -17.02 3.60 -0.73
N GLN A 83 -17.49 2.78 0.22
CA GLN A 83 -16.62 1.94 1.04
C GLN A 83 -15.95 0.81 0.24
N VAL A 84 -16.67 0.21 -0.72
CA VAL A 84 -16.13 -0.80 -1.64
C VAL A 84 -15.14 -0.19 -2.64
N GLU A 85 -15.41 1.02 -3.14
CA GLU A 85 -14.49 1.79 -3.97
C GLU A 85 -13.21 2.12 -3.20
N GLY A 86 -13.33 2.56 -1.94
CA GLY A 86 -12.20 2.80 -1.05
C GLY A 86 -11.33 1.55 -0.83
N LEU A 87 -11.95 0.37 -0.68
CA LEU A 87 -11.22 -0.91 -0.62
C LEU A 87 -10.48 -1.20 -1.93
N SER A 88 -11.08 -0.91 -3.08
CA SER A 88 -10.44 -1.09 -4.38
C SER A 88 -9.22 -0.18 -4.54
N HIS A 89 -9.31 1.08 -4.10
CA HIS A 89 -8.18 2.00 -4.07
C HIS A 89 -7.05 1.52 -3.16
N LEU A 90 -7.38 1.05 -1.95
CA LEU A 90 -6.38 0.52 -1.03
C LEU A 90 -5.63 -0.69 -1.64
N VAL A 91 -6.34 -1.60 -2.30
CA VAL A 91 -5.71 -2.74 -3.00
C VAL A 91 -4.73 -2.26 -4.09
N GLU A 92 -5.10 -1.23 -4.84
CA GLU A 92 -4.24 -0.66 -5.89
C GLU A 92 -3.02 0.07 -5.33
N ASP A 93 -3.17 0.77 -4.20
CA ASP A 93 -2.06 1.40 -3.47
C ASP A 93 -1.06 0.35 -2.97
N LEU A 94 -1.56 -0.77 -2.43
CA LEU A 94 -0.72 -1.88 -1.99
C LEU A 94 0.01 -2.56 -3.15
N ARG A 95 -0.66 -2.72 -4.30
CA ARG A 95 -0.04 -3.22 -5.52
C ARG A 95 1.09 -2.29 -5.98
N THR A 96 0.85 -0.99 -5.96
CA THR A 96 1.84 0.02 -6.33
C THR A 96 3.05 0.01 -5.39
N LEU A 97 2.80 -0.05 -4.08
CA LEU A 97 3.86 -0.15 -3.08
C LEU A 97 4.70 -1.41 -3.28
N SER A 98 4.07 -2.57 -3.52
CA SER A 98 4.79 -3.82 -3.83
C SER A 98 5.69 -3.69 -5.06
N LEU A 99 5.28 -2.93 -6.08
CA LEU A 99 6.13 -2.68 -7.25
C LEU A 99 7.34 -1.79 -6.89
N VAL A 100 7.15 -0.81 -6.01
CA VAL A 100 8.24 0.06 -5.54
C VAL A 100 9.27 -0.75 -4.75
N GLU A 101 8.84 -1.58 -3.80
CA GLU A 101 9.75 -2.37 -2.95
C GLU A 101 10.59 -3.37 -3.75
N ASN A 102 10.00 -3.97 -4.78
CA ASN A 102 10.70 -4.91 -5.66
C ASN A 102 11.48 -4.23 -6.79
N GLN A 103 11.58 -2.88 -6.81
CA GLN A 103 12.20 -2.10 -7.89
C GLN A 103 11.63 -2.42 -9.28
N GLN A 104 10.34 -2.79 -9.31
CA GLN A 104 9.60 -3.17 -10.52
C GLN A 104 8.66 -2.07 -11.01
N LEU A 105 8.53 -0.95 -10.27
CA LEU A 105 7.75 0.20 -10.72
C LEU A 105 8.43 0.84 -11.94
N ARG A 106 7.81 0.68 -13.11
CA ARG A 106 8.24 1.32 -14.35
C ARG A 106 7.40 2.57 -14.60
N LEU A 107 8.06 3.71 -14.68
CA LEU A 107 7.42 4.97 -15.04
C LEU A 107 7.34 5.07 -16.56
N ASN A 108 6.13 5.32 -17.08
CA ASN A 108 5.94 5.66 -18.48
C ASN A 108 5.95 7.19 -18.59
N TYR A 109 7.01 7.75 -19.16
CA TYR A 109 7.14 9.18 -19.36
C TYR A 109 6.54 9.56 -20.71
N GLU A 110 5.47 10.34 -20.67
CA GLU A 110 4.81 10.87 -21.87
C GLU A 110 4.46 12.35 -21.70
N LEU A 111 4.37 13.06 -22.82
CA LEU A 111 3.77 14.39 -22.84
C LEU A 111 2.28 14.24 -22.64
N PHE A 112 1.73 14.92 -21.65
CA PHE A 112 0.31 14.93 -21.36
C PHE A 112 -0.21 16.36 -21.20
N ASP A 113 -1.52 16.54 -21.41
CA ASP A 113 -2.18 17.82 -21.19
C ASP A 113 -2.49 17.98 -19.69
N LEU A 114 -1.69 18.81 -19.02
CA LEU A 114 -1.87 19.12 -17.61
C LEU A 114 -3.25 19.71 -17.32
N LYS A 115 -3.77 20.57 -18.22
CA LYS A 115 -5.08 21.20 -18.04
C LYS A 115 -6.18 20.13 -18.03
N ALA A 116 -6.14 19.21 -18.98
CA ALA A 116 -7.11 18.12 -19.05
C ALA A 116 -7.07 17.23 -17.80
N VAL A 117 -5.88 16.94 -17.25
CA VAL A 117 -5.74 16.18 -16.00
C VAL A 117 -6.35 16.94 -14.82
N VAL A 118 -6.04 18.23 -14.67
CA VAL A 118 -6.58 19.07 -13.60
C VAL A 118 -8.10 19.18 -13.69
N GLU A 119 -8.67 19.45 -14.87
CA GLU A 119 -10.12 19.52 -15.08
C GLU A 119 -10.81 18.20 -14.70
N LYS A 120 -10.19 17.05 -15.01
CA LYS A 120 -10.71 15.73 -14.66
C LYS A 120 -10.75 15.52 -13.14
N VAL A 121 -9.73 15.98 -12.42
CA VAL A 121 -9.68 15.93 -10.96
C VAL A 121 -10.70 16.89 -10.35
N LEU A 122 -10.80 18.13 -10.84
CA LEU A 122 -11.79 19.10 -10.35
C LEU A 122 -13.22 18.55 -10.49
N LYS A 123 -13.54 17.95 -11.63
CA LYS A 123 -14.84 17.31 -11.86
C LYS A 123 -15.11 16.14 -10.93
N ALA A 124 -14.09 15.33 -10.62
CA ALA A 124 -14.23 14.22 -9.67
C ALA A 124 -14.50 14.69 -8.23
N PHE A 125 -14.16 15.94 -7.90
CA PHE A 125 -14.34 16.54 -6.57
C PHE A 125 -15.46 17.59 -6.52
N GLU A 126 -16.20 17.80 -7.61
CA GLU A 126 -17.22 18.85 -7.75
C GLU A 126 -18.23 18.84 -6.58
N ASP A 127 -18.85 17.70 -6.29
CA ASP A 127 -19.79 17.55 -5.17
C ASP A 127 -19.18 17.93 -3.80
N ARG A 128 -17.89 17.62 -3.59
CA ARG A 128 -17.18 17.91 -2.34
C ARG A 128 -16.79 19.38 -2.25
N LEU A 129 -16.42 19.99 -3.38
CA LEU A 129 -16.10 21.41 -3.49
C LEU A 129 -17.35 22.26 -3.25
N ASP A 130 -18.49 21.86 -3.81
CA ASP A 130 -19.78 22.50 -3.61
C ASP A 130 -20.23 22.43 -2.15
N GLN A 131 -20.11 21.25 -1.52
CA GLN A 131 -20.39 21.09 -0.08
C GLN A 131 -19.48 21.96 0.80
N ALA A 132 -18.22 22.13 0.39
CA ALA A 132 -17.24 22.97 1.08
C ALA A 132 -17.35 24.47 0.71
N LYS A 133 -18.20 24.83 -0.25
CA LYS A 133 -18.32 26.18 -0.83
C LYS A 133 -17.00 26.74 -1.37
N LEU A 134 -16.19 25.87 -1.98
CA LEU A 134 -14.93 26.24 -2.60
C LEU A 134 -15.10 26.29 -4.12
N VAL A 135 -14.74 27.42 -4.73
CA VAL A 135 -14.71 27.57 -6.19
C VAL A 135 -13.24 27.49 -6.63
N PRO A 136 -12.86 26.50 -7.45
CA PRO A 136 -11.51 26.46 -8.02
C PRO A 136 -11.35 27.60 -9.04
N GLU A 137 -10.34 28.46 -8.86
CA GLU A 137 -9.90 29.47 -9.85
C GLU A 137 -9.07 28.85 -10.99
#